data_AF-A0A6N3EY46-F1
#
_entry.id   AF-A0A6N3EY46-F1
#
_cell.length_a   1.000
_cell.length_b   1.000
_cell.length_c   1.000
_cell.angle_alpha   90.00
_cell.angle_beta   90.00
_cell.angle_gamma   90.00
#
_symmetry.space_group_name_H-M   'P 1'
#
loop_
_entity.id
_entity.type
_entity.pdbx_description
1 polymer ?
#
loop_
_entity_poly.entity_id
_entity_poly.type
_entity_poly.pdbx_seq_one_letter_code
_entity_poly.pdbx_strand_id
1 'polypeptide(L)'
;MDLNITPTAAARFPKGHDLYILTSNDGSNQFSSAAGCCMIGERFLITPIDEPLDPYNELVSSNQFTFFTSTYDQMFLTGHLILDVHPTSGTLILKNESGYLDTNLLLEASPQLKQTNA
;
A
#
# COMPACT_ATOMS: atom_id res chain seq x y z
N MET A 1 -1.55 12.43 -6.02
CA MET A 1 -2.64 11.62 -5.43
C MET A 1 -2.71 11.92 -3.95
N ASP A 2 -3.86 11.69 -3.32
CA ASP A 2 -4.03 11.72 -1.88
C ASP A 2 -4.65 10.42 -1.36
N LEU A 3 -4.34 10.08 -0.11
CA LEU A 3 -4.77 8.88 0.58
C LEU A 3 -5.39 9.25 1.93
N ASN A 4 -6.71 9.09 2.04
CA ASN A 4 -7.42 9.22 3.29
C ASN A 4 -7.57 7.86 4.00
N ILE A 5 -6.98 7.74 5.18
CA ILE A 5 -7.03 6.55 6.01
C ILE A 5 -8.10 6.73 7.07
N THR A 6 -9.09 5.82 7.10
CA THR A 6 -10.13 5.83 8.13
C THR A 6 -9.55 5.42 9.49
N PRO A 7 -10.15 5.84 10.62
CA PRO A 7 -9.67 5.44 11.95
C PRO A 7 -9.62 3.92 12.15
N THR A 8 -10.57 3.20 11.55
CA THR A 8 -10.63 1.73 11.59
C THR A 8 -9.50 1.07 10.80
N ALA A 9 -9.13 1.63 9.65
CA ALA A 9 -7.97 1.16 8.90
C ALA A 9 -6.66 1.51 9.61
N ALA A 10 -6.53 2.74 10.12
CA ALA A 10 -5.34 3.20 10.86
C ALA A 10 -5.03 2.30 12.06
N ALA A 11 -6.05 1.81 12.76
CA ALA A 11 -5.89 0.88 13.88
C ALA A 11 -5.28 -0.50 13.49
N ARG A 12 -5.21 -0.84 12.20
CA ARG A 12 -4.58 -2.07 11.70
C ARG A 12 -3.08 -1.92 11.45
N PHE A 13 -2.56 -0.69 11.39
CA PHE A 13 -1.16 -0.44 11.12
C PHE A 13 -0.26 -0.95 12.26
N PRO A 14 0.91 -1.53 11.92
CA PRO A 14 1.86 -1.95 12.94
C PRO A 14 2.37 -0.73 13.71
N LYS A 15 2.57 -0.90 15.02
CA LYS A 15 3.08 0.17 15.88
C LYS A 15 4.58 0.37 15.65
N GLY A 16 5.05 1.60 15.78
CA GLY A 16 6.48 1.93 15.69
C GLY A 16 7.00 2.14 14.27
N HIS A 17 6.11 2.20 13.28
CA HIS A 17 6.45 2.53 11.90
C HIS A 17 5.61 3.72 11.43
N ASP A 18 6.29 4.72 10.87
CA ASP A 18 5.67 5.94 10.34
C ASP A 18 5.85 6.07 8.82
N LEU A 19 6.71 5.24 8.22
CA LEU A 19 7.02 5.24 6.80
C LEU A 19 6.55 3.92 6.17
N TYR A 20 5.88 4.03 5.03
CA TYR A 20 5.30 2.90 4.32
C TYR A 20 5.48 3.04 2.81
N ILE A 21 5.51 1.91 2.11
CA ILE A 21 5.37 1.85 0.65
C ILE A 21 3.98 1.33 0.32
N LEU A 22 3.28 2.00 -0.60
CA LEU A 22 2.08 1.52 -1.25
C LEU A 22 2.42 1.14 -2.70
N THR A 23 2.29 -0.13 -3.05
CA THR A 23 2.70 -0.67 -4.36
C THR A 23 1.76 -1.78 -4.82
N SER A 24 1.84 -2.14 -6.11
CA SER A 24 1.08 -3.24 -6.68
C SER A 24 1.51 -4.58 -6.06
N ASN A 25 0.56 -5.50 -5.91
CA ASN A 25 0.81 -6.87 -5.46
C ASN A 25 0.53 -7.87 -6.61
N ASP A 26 1.30 -7.73 -7.69
CA ASP A 26 1.08 -8.40 -8.97
C ASP A 26 2.32 -9.14 -9.53
N GLY A 27 3.37 -9.26 -8.73
CA GLY A 27 4.64 -9.88 -9.10
C GLY A 27 5.65 -8.94 -9.76
N SER A 28 5.31 -7.66 -9.97
CA SER A 28 6.20 -6.67 -10.62
C SER A 28 7.33 -6.16 -9.72
N ASN A 29 7.24 -6.35 -8.41
CA ASN A 29 8.19 -5.83 -7.44
C ASN A 29 8.56 -6.84 -6.35
N GLN A 30 9.64 -6.51 -5.64
CA GLN A 30 10.27 -7.32 -4.61
C GLN A 30 9.41 -7.62 -3.37
N PHE A 31 8.32 -6.87 -3.15
CA PHE A 31 7.40 -7.09 -2.03
C PHE A 31 6.20 -7.96 -2.40
N SER A 32 5.98 -8.17 -3.70
CA SER A 32 4.79 -8.87 -4.14
C SER A 32 4.81 -10.35 -3.75
N SER A 33 3.69 -10.81 -3.20
CA SER A 33 3.41 -12.21 -2.90
C SER A 33 2.70 -12.94 -4.05
N ALA A 34 2.28 -12.22 -5.09
CA ALA A 34 1.62 -12.77 -6.26
C ALA A 34 2.66 -13.30 -7.27
N ALA A 35 3.16 -14.52 -7.03
CA ALA A 35 4.06 -15.19 -7.96
C ALA A 35 3.28 -15.66 -9.21
N GLY A 36 3.23 -14.84 -10.27
CA GLY A 36 2.80 -15.26 -11.60
C GLY A 36 1.28 -15.35 -11.84
N CYS A 37 0.45 -14.82 -10.93
CA CYS A 37 -0.97 -14.60 -11.21
C CYS A 37 -1.14 -13.25 -11.92
N CYS A 38 -1.84 -13.20 -13.05
CA CYS A 38 -2.19 -11.95 -13.74
C CYS A 38 -3.08 -11.07 -12.86
N MET A 39 -2.48 -10.28 -11.97
CA MET A 39 -3.16 -9.41 -11.00
C MET A 39 -2.73 -7.95 -11.17
N ILE A 40 -2.16 -7.60 -12.34
CA ILE A 40 -1.60 -6.28 -12.65
C ILE A 40 -2.67 -5.21 -12.45
N GLY A 41 -2.40 -4.27 -11.55
CA GLY A 41 -3.30 -3.15 -11.25
C GLY A 41 -4.58 -3.52 -10.48
N GLU A 42 -4.76 -4.78 -10.06
CA GLU A 42 -5.96 -5.25 -9.34
C GLU A 42 -5.72 -5.52 -7.85
N ARG A 43 -4.46 -5.64 -7.45
CA ARG A 43 -4.08 -5.90 -6.06
C ARG A 43 -2.98 -4.97 -5.62
N PHE A 44 -3.04 -4.55 -4.36
CA PHE A 44 -2.05 -3.69 -3.75
C PHE A 44 -1.57 -4.26 -2.42
N LEU A 45 -0.40 -3.81 -2.01
CA LEU A 45 0.15 -4.07 -0.70
C LEU A 45 0.70 -2.79 -0.08
N ILE A 46 0.70 -2.78 1.24
CA ILE A 46 1.36 -1.77 2.07
C ILE A 46 2.42 -2.48 2.91
N THR A 47 3.65 -2.00 2.83
CA THR A 47 4.78 -2.52 3.62
C THR A 47 5.45 -1.41 4.42
N PRO A 48 5.72 -1.59 5.71
CA PRO A 48 6.51 -0.63 6.48
C PRO A 48 7.96 -0.62 6.01
N ILE A 49 8.59 0.55 6.08
CA ILE A 49 10.01 0.75 5.79
C ILE A 49 10.65 1.59 6.88
N ASP A 50 11.95 1.40 7.10
CA ASP A 50 12.71 2.24 8.04
C ASP A 50 13.39 3.43 7.35
N GLU A 51 13.58 3.35 6.02
CA GLU A 51 14.18 4.39 5.19
C GLU A 51 13.60 4.38 3.77
N PRO A 52 13.59 5.52 3.05
CA PRO A 52 13.16 5.58 1.65
C PRO A 52 13.93 4.59 0.75
N LEU A 53 13.23 3.96 -0.18
CA LEU A 53 13.78 2.86 -0.97
C LEU A 53 13.50 3.06 -2.46
N ASP A 54 14.54 3.00 -3.30
CA ASP A 54 14.38 3.02 -4.76
C ASP A 54 13.64 1.77 -5.27
N PRO A 55 12.73 1.89 -6.27
CA PRO A 55 12.35 3.10 -7.02
C PRO A 55 11.15 3.87 -6.42
N TYR A 56 10.83 3.66 -5.14
CA TYR A 56 9.66 4.24 -4.46
C TYR A 56 9.93 5.66 -3.94
N ASN A 57 10.15 6.59 -4.86
CA ASN A 57 10.51 7.97 -4.54
C ASN A 57 9.32 8.94 -4.53
N GLU A 58 8.14 8.47 -4.94
CA GLU A 58 6.97 9.31 -5.09
C GLU A 58 6.17 9.38 -3.79
N LEU A 59 6.00 10.58 -3.25
CA LEU A 59 5.20 10.79 -2.04
C LEU A 59 3.71 10.74 -2.33
N VAL A 60 2.99 10.00 -1.49
CA VAL A 60 1.53 9.97 -1.45
C VAL A 60 1.06 10.86 -0.31
N SER A 61 0.30 11.92 -0.64
CA SER A 61 -0.23 12.83 0.37
C SER A 61 -1.25 12.10 1.25
N SER A 62 -0.95 11.84 2.52
CA SER A 62 -1.87 11.15 3.42
C SER A 62 -2.22 11.97 4.65
N ASN A 63 -3.41 11.71 5.22
CA ASN A 63 -3.82 12.26 6.50
C ASN A 63 -3.14 11.56 7.70
N GLN A 64 -2.52 10.39 7.49
CA GLN A 64 -1.79 9.62 8.50
C GLN A 64 -0.59 8.91 7.87
N PHE A 65 0.52 8.81 8.62
CA PHE A 65 1.78 8.21 8.17
C PHE A 65 2.35 8.86 6.89
N THR A 66 3.55 8.44 6.49
CA THR A 66 4.17 8.84 5.24
C THR A 66 4.18 7.66 4.28
N PHE A 67 3.63 7.84 3.10
CA PHE A 67 3.55 6.80 2.08
C PHE A 67 4.40 7.17 0.87
N PHE A 68 5.12 6.18 0.39
CA PHE A 68 5.91 6.23 -0.83
C PHE A 68 5.32 5.26 -1.86
N THR A 69 5.50 5.57 -3.14
CA THR A 69 5.11 4.71 -4.25
C THR A 69 6.06 4.88 -5.43
N SER A 70 5.91 4.06 -6.46
CA SER A 70 6.71 4.15 -7.68
C SER A 70 5.95 4.87 -8.78
N THR A 71 6.65 5.45 -9.76
CA THR A 71 6.02 6.03 -10.96
C THR A 71 5.17 5.00 -11.72
N TYR A 72 5.55 3.72 -11.68
CA TYR A 72 4.77 2.64 -12.29
C TYR A 72 3.43 2.44 -11.58
N ASP A 73 3.45 2.36 -10.25
CA ASP A 73 2.25 2.12 -9.44
C ASP A 73 1.25 3.30 -9.48
N GLN A 74 1.74 4.53 -9.67
CA GLN A 74 0.89 5.71 -9.85
C GLN A 74 -0.13 5.56 -10.98
N MET A 75 0.16 4.74 -12.00
CA MET A 75 -0.76 4.50 -13.12
C MET A 75 -2.04 3.78 -12.67
N PHE A 76 -1.99 3.02 -11.58
CA PHE A 76 -3.12 2.27 -11.03
C PHE A 76 -3.74 2.96 -9.81
N LEU A 77 -2.94 3.72 -9.06
CA LEU A 77 -3.35 4.49 -7.89
C LEU A 77 -3.98 5.84 -8.30
N THR A 78 -5.19 5.77 -8.87
CA THR A 78 -5.88 6.93 -9.46
C THR A 78 -6.98 7.50 -8.55
N GLY A 79 -7.21 8.81 -8.65
CA GLY A 79 -8.25 9.53 -7.89
C GLY A 79 -7.85 9.84 -6.43
N HIS A 80 -8.87 10.15 -5.62
CA HIS A 80 -8.81 10.35 -4.18
C HIS A 80 -8.93 8.99 -3.49
N LEU A 81 -7.79 8.47 -3.03
CA LEU A 81 -7.72 7.13 -2.45
C LEU A 81 -8.27 7.15 -1.02
N ILE A 82 -9.02 6.11 -0.68
CA ILE A 82 -9.52 5.85 0.66
C ILE A 82 -9.11 4.45 1.08
N LEU A 83 -8.37 4.38 2.19
CA LEU A 83 -8.05 3.12 2.86
C LEU A 83 -9.02 2.91 4.01
N ASP A 84 -9.73 1.79 3.96
CA ASP A 84 -10.79 1.46 4.91
C ASP A 84 -10.79 -0.04 5.24
N VAL A 85 -11.69 -0.48 6.10
CA VAL A 85 -11.92 -1.89 6.42
C VAL A 85 -13.24 -2.33 5.81
N HIS A 86 -13.23 -3.43 5.06
CA HIS A 86 -14.44 -4.01 4.51
C HIS A 86 -15.39 -4.39 5.65
N PRO A 87 -16.67 -3.96 5.62
CA PRO A 87 -17.60 -4.12 6.75
C PRO A 87 -17.89 -5.59 7.09
N THR A 88 -17.88 -6.48 6.09
CA THR A 88 -18.20 -7.90 6.27
C THR A 88 -16.98 -8.80 6.45
N SER A 89 -15.98 -8.75 5.57
CA SER A 89 -14.78 -9.60 5.64
C SER A 89 -13.74 -9.10 6.65
N GLY A 90 -13.80 -7.83 7.07
CA GLY A 90 -12.82 -7.24 7.97
C GLY A 90 -11.42 -7.06 7.35
N THR A 91 -11.28 -7.27 6.04
CA THR A 91 -10.06 -7.05 5.25
C THR A 91 -9.84 -5.56 5.02
N LEU A 92 -8.59 -5.15 4.76
CA LEU A 92 -8.32 -3.79 4.30
C LEU A 92 -8.76 -3.66 2.85
N ILE A 93 -9.31 -2.48 2.53
CA ILE A 93 -9.80 -2.14 1.20
C ILE A 93 -9.20 -0.83 0.76
N LEU A 94 -8.82 -0.78 -0.50
CA LEU A 94 -8.45 0.43 -1.20
C LEU A 94 -9.56 0.76 -2.20
N LYS A 95 -10.08 1.97 -2.12
CA LYS A 95 -11.13 2.47 -3.03
C LYS A 95 -10.85 3.90 -3.42
N ASN A 96 -11.48 4.35 -4.50
CA ASN A 96 -11.57 5.74 -4.86
C ASN A 96 -13.04 6.11 -5.13
N GLU A 97 -13.28 7.25 -5.75
CA GLU A 97 -14.62 7.75 -6.08
C GLU A 97 -15.33 6.90 -7.15
N SER A 98 -14.56 6.12 -7.92
CA SER A 98 -15.06 5.23 -8.97
C SER A 98 -15.41 3.83 -8.45
N GLY A 99 -14.94 3.46 -7.25
CA GLY A 99 -15.25 2.17 -6.62
C GLY A 99 -14.05 1.52 -5.95
N TYR A 100 -14.12 0.20 -5.74
CA TYR A 100 -13.03 -0.58 -5.16
C TYR A 100 -11.88 -0.75 -6.16
N LEU A 101 -10.67 -0.42 -5.71
CA LEU A 101 -9.43 -0.74 -6.40
C LEU A 101 -8.89 -2.10 -5.94
N ASP A 102 -8.98 -2.39 -4.64
CA ASP A 102 -8.68 -3.69 -4.05
C ASP A 102 -9.55 -3.92 -2.80
N THR A 103 -10.12 -5.11 -2.68
CA THR A 103 -11.00 -5.51 -1.57
C THR A 103 -10.28 -6.36 -0.52
N ASN A 104 -9.03 -6.73 -0.78
CA ASN A 104 -8.19 -7.55 0.06
C ASN A 104 -6.73 -7.07 -0.01
N LEU A 105 -6.56 -5.77 0.30
CA LEU A 105 -5.26 -5.13 0.37
C LEU A 105 -4.41 -5.80 1.46
N LEU A 106 -3.20 -6.17 1.08
CA LEU A 106 -2.25 -6.77 2.02
C LEU A 106 -1.56 -5.66 2.82
N LEU A 107 -1.57 -5.75 4.14
CA LEU A 107 -0.75 -4.92 5.01
C LEU A 107 0.25 -5.81 5.72
N GLU A 108 1.54 -5.53 5.52
CA GLU A 108 2.61 -6.29 6.12
C GLU A 108 2.89 -5.80 7.55
N ALA A 109 3.12 -6.75 8.46
CA ALA A 109 3.35 -6.44 9.86
C ALA A 109 4.79 -5.95 10.13
N SER A 110 5.72 -6.20 9.22
CA SER A 110 7.13 -5.86 9.35
C SER A 110 7.77 -5.73 7.96
N PRO A 111 8.87 -4.97 7.81
CA PRO A 111 9.56 -4.84 6.53
C PRO A 111 10.03 -6.21 6.04
N GLN A 112 9.62 -6.62 4.83
CA GLN A 112 10.00 -7.92 4.27
C GLN A 112 11.46 -7.98 3.84
N LEU A 113 12.01 -6.83 3.45
CA LEU A 113 13.41 -6.73 3.13
C LEU A 113 14.16 -6.32 4.37
N LYS A 114 15.05 -7.21 4.84
CA LYS A 114 16.15 -6.77 5.69
C LYS A 114 16.92 -5.75 4.87
N GLN A 115 16.81 -4.47 5.23
CA GLN A 115 17.68 -3.43 4.70
C GLN A 115 19.12 -3.92 4.94
N THR A 116 19.79 -4.36 3.89
CA THR A 116 21.21 -4.68 3.97
C THR A 116 21.92 -3.35 4.03
N ASN A 117 22.19 -2.87 5.25
CA ASN A 117 23.18 -1.85 5.50
C ASN A 117 24.49 -2.31 4.83
N ALA A 118 24.81 -1.73 3.67
CA ALA A 118 26.10 -1.87 3.02
C ALA A 118 27.07 -0.82 3.58
#